data_AF-A0A2B5I2Q0-F1
#
_entry.id   AF-A0A2B5I2Q0-F1
#
_cell.length_a   1.000
_cell.length_b   1.000
_cell.length_c   1.000
_cell.angle_alpha   90.00
_cell.angle_beta   90.00
_cell.angle_gamma   90.00
#
_symmetry.space_group_name_H-M   'P 1'
#
loop_
_entity.id
_entity.type
_entity.pdbx_description
1 polymer ?
#
loop_
_entity_poly.entity_id
_entity_poly.type
_entity_poly.pdbx_seq_one_letter_code
_entity_poly.pdbx_strand_id
1 'polypeptide(L)'
;MKVSARIKGIEDIYRMNNPDRYKTPVANTVEKHARLQANTASNRAPVESGNLAGSIPPSVKPFNGDRTGWSYGSDVEYAAVQEYTHKTKKGFMRKTMFEGEQPLMSDLEKTVQRTARGL
;
A
#
# COMPACT_ATOMS: atom_id res chain seq x y z
N MET A 1 -37.37 -4.39 44.29
CA MET A 1 -37.86 -3.95 42.96
C MET A 1 -36.65 -3.54 42.14
N LYS A 2 -36.40 -4.14 40.96
CA LYS A 2 -35.30 -3.76 40.07
C LYS A 2 -35.88 -3.09 38.83
N VAL A 3 -35.43 -1.87 38.56
CA VAL A 3 -35.75 -1.12 37.35
C VAL A 3 -34.49 -1.07 36.50
N SER A 4 -34.58 -1.47 35.24
CA SER A 4 -33.47 -1.45 34.28
C SER A 4 -33.86 -0.59 33.08
N ALA A 5 -32.99 0.36 32.72
CA ALA A 5 -33.10 1.16 31.51
C ALA A 5 -32.03 0.70 30.51
N ARG A 6 -32.40 0.56 29.22
CA ARG A 6 -31.49 0.19 28.13
C ARG A 6 -31.62 1.20 27.00
N ILE A 7 -30.51 1.80 26.61
CA ILE A 7 -30.44 2.69 25.44
C ILE A 7 -30.32 1.81 24.20
N LYS A 8 -31.27 1.91 23.26
CA LYS A 8 -31.19 1.26 21.94
C LYS A 8 -30.19 2.03 21.06
N GLY A 9 -29.35 1.32 20.32
CA GLY A 9 -28.42 1.90 19.33
C GLY A 9 -27.00 2.19 19.82
N ILE A 10 -26.70 1.99 21.12
CA ILE A 10 -25.34 2.20 21.63
C ILE A 10 -24.33 1.18 21.07
N GLU A 11 -24.79 -0.05 20.79
CA GLU A 11 -23.98 -1.09 20.14
C GLU A 11 -23.60 -0.70 18.71
N ASP A 12 -24.46 0.03 17.98
CA ASP A 12 -24.17 0.50 16.63
C ASP A 12 -23.08 1.59 16.65
N ILE A 13 -23.13 2.49 17.64
CA ILE A 13 -22.09 3.50 17.86
C ILE A 13 -20.75 2.84 18.21
N TYR A 14 -20.75 1.85 19.12
CA TYR A 14 -19.54 1.09 19.45
C TYR A 14 -18.97 0.34 18.23
N ARG A 15 -19.83 -0.21 17.37
CA ARG A 15 -19.43 -0.87 16.13
C ARG A 15 -18.86 0.10 15.10
N MET A 16 -19.39 1.33 15.03
CA MET A 16 -18.90 2.40 14.15
C MET A 16 -17.54 2.94 14.60
N ASN A 17 -17.33 3.06 15.91
CA ASN A 17 -16.12 3.63 16.50
C ASN A 17 -15.02 2.60 16.78
N ASN A 18 -15.22 1.31 16.48
CA ASN A 18 -14.19 0.30 16.70
C ASN A 18 -13.03 0.49 15.69
N PRO A 19 -11.82 0.91 16.11
CA PRO A 19 -10.70 1.15 15.20
C PRO A 19 -10.17 -0.13 14.55
N ASP A 20 -10.35 -1.29 15.19
CA ASP A 20 -9.82 -2.58 14.70
C ASP A 20 -10.43 -2.99 13.36
N ARG A 21 -11.65 -2.54 13.07
CA ARG A 21 -12.34 -2.85 11.82
C ARG A 21 -11.63 -2.29 10.59
N TYR A 22 -10.85 -1.23 10.74
CA TYR A 22 -10.13 -0.58 9.65
C TYR A 22 -8.75 -1.19 9.40
N LYS A 23 -8.17 -1.88 10.39
CA LYS A 23 -6.79 -2.39 10.32
C LYS A 23 -6.57 -3.30 9.12
N THR A 24 -7.37 -4.35 8.98
CA THR A 24 -7.21 -5.33 7.90
C THR A 24 -7.52 -4.75 6.51
N PRO A 25 -8.65 -4.04 6.29
CA PRO A 25 -8.93 -3.45 4.98
C PRO A 25 -7.87 -2.44 4.54
N VAL A 26 -7.41 -1.57 5.44
CA VAL A 26 -6.36 -0.58 5.14
C VAL A 26 -5.04 -1.28 4.81
N ALA A 27 -4.61 -2.24 5.64
CA ALA A 27 -3.38 -3.00 5.40
C ALA A 27 -3.39 -3.71 4.03
N ASN A 28 -4.50 -4.34 3.67
CA ASN A 28 -4.64 -5.02 2.37
C ASN A 28 -4.59 -4.03 1.20
N THR A 29 -5.19 -2.84 1.34
CA THR A 29 -5.11 -1.79 0.33
C THR A 29 -3.67 -1.32 0.15
N VAL A 30 -2.94 -1.05 1.23
CA VAL A 30 -1.54 -0.61 1.16
C VAL A 30 -0.67 -1.68 0.52
N GLU A 31 -0.82 -2.95 0.92
CA GLU A 31 -0.07 -4.07 0.31
C GLU A 31 -0.31 -4.16 -1.20
N LYS A 32 -1.58 -4.12 -1.61
CA LYS A 32 -1.97 -4.19 -3.02
C LYS A 32 -1.25 -3.10 -3.83
N HIS A 33 -1.29 -1.86 -3.35
CA HIS A 33 -0.67 -0.74 -4.04
C HIS A 33 0.86 -0.83 -4.06
N ALA A 34 1.50 -1.28 -2.98
CA ALA A 34 2.94 -1.54 -2.97
C ALA A 34 3.34 -2.57 -4.04
N ARG A 35 2.58 -3.67 -4.18
CA ARG A 35 2.81 -4.67 -5.23
C ARG A 35 2.59 -4.11 -6.64
N LEU A 36 1.53 -3.32 -6.84
CA LEU A 36 1.25 -2.68 -8.14
C LEU A 36 2.34 -1.68 -8.55
N GLN A 37 2.83 -0.90 -7.59
CA GLN A 37 3.94 0.02 -7.80
C GLN A 37 5.23 -0.74 -8.11
N ALA A 38 5.54 -1.82 -7.38
CA ALA A 38 6.70 -2.66 -7.67
C ALA A 38 6.63 -3.29 -9.07
N ASN A 39 5.48 -3.80 -9.49
CA ASN A 39 5.26 -4.32 -10.84
C ASN A 39 5.43 -3.24 -11.91
N THR A 40 4.91 -2.03 -11.65
CA THR A 40 5.04 -0.90 -12.57
C THR A 40 6.50 -0.43 -12.68
N ALA A 41 7.23 -0.42 -11.56
CA ALA A 41 8.64 -0.08 -11.52
C ALA A 41 9.48 -1.13 -12.27
N SER A 42 9.16 -2.42 -12.10
CA SER A 42 9.75 -3.53 -12.86
C SER A 42 9.59 -3.35 -14.37
N ASN A 43 8.37 -3.07 -14.83
CA ASN A 43 8.08 -2.84 -16.25
C ASN A 43 8.78 -1.61 -16.84
N ARG A 44 9.15 -0.64 -15.99
CA ARG A 44 9.85 0.59 -16.38
C ARG A 44 11.37 0.50 -16.23
N ALA A 45 11.86 -0.54 -15.55
CA ALA A 45 13.28 -0.71 -15.32
C ALA A 45 14.01 -0.92 -16.64
N PRO A 46 15.23 -0.35 -16.81
CA PRO A 46 16.05 -0.61 -17.98
C PRO A 46 16.30 -2.10 -18.16
N VAL A 47 16.09 -2.60 -19.38
CA VAL A 47 16.24 -4.00 -19.71
C VAL A 47 17.53 -4.19 -20.48
N GLU A 48 18.53 -4.75 -19.80
CA GLU A 48 19.73 -5.30 -20.44
C GLU A 48 19.66 -6.84 -20.40
N SER A 49 19.67 -7.41 -19.19
CA SER A 49 19.52 -8.85 -18.93
C SER A 49 18.18 -9.24 -18.30
N GLY A 50 17.36 -8.25 -17.89
CA GLY A 50 16.13 -8.47 -17.15
C GLY A 50 16.31 -8.69 -15.64
N ASN A 51 17.52 -8.89 -15.14
CA ASN A 51 17.79 -9.13 -13.71
C ASN A 51 17.27 -7.99 -12.81
N LEU A 52 17.53 -6.74 -13.20
CA LEU A 52 17.03 -5.56 -12.48
C LEU A 52 15.50 -5.59 -12.40
N ALA A 53 14.82 -5.73 -13.53
CA ALA A 53 13.36 -5.79 -13.56
C ALA A 53 12.81 -6.95 -12.71
N GLY A 54 13.42 -8.13 -12.82
CA GLY A 54 13.02 -9.34 -12.10
C GLY A 54 13.21 -9.26 -10.59
N SER A 55 14.21 -8.49 -10.12
CA SER A 55 14.46 -8.31 -8.68
C SER A 55 13.44 -7.45 -7.94
N ILE A 56 12.67 -6.62 -8.66
CA ILE A 56 11.83 -5.59 -8.02
C ILE A 56 10.55 -6.18 -7.40
N PRO A 57 9.71 -6.95 -8.12
CA PRO A 57 8.47 -7.48 -7.53
C PRO A 57 8.70 -8.38 -6.30
N PRO A 58 9.73 -9.26 -6.26
CA PRO A 58 10.03 -10.07 -5.08
C PRO A 58 10.51 -9.26 -3.86
N SER A 59 11.00 -8.03 -4.05
CA SER A 59 11.55 -7.21 -2.96
C SER A 59 10.47 -6.60 -2.04
N VAL A 60 9.19 -6.72 -2.40
CA VAL A 60 8.06 -6.14 -1.66
C VAL A 60 7.95 -6.79 -0.28
N LYS A 61 8.14 -5.97 0.77
CA LYS A 61 8.13 -6.43 2.17
C LYS A 61 7.49 -5.40 3.11
N PRO A 62 6.78 -5.86 4.16
CA PRO A 62 6.23 -4.97 5.18
C PRO A 62 7.35 -4.37 6.04
N PHE A 63 7.12 -3.20 6.62
CA PHE A 63 8.06 -2.60 7.57
C PHE A 63 7.98 -3.33 8.92
N ASN A 64 9.04 -4.02 9.34
CA ASN A 64 9.15 -4.62 10.68
C ASN A 64 7.94 -5.48 11.12
N GLY A 65 7.23 -6.11 10.17
CA GLY A 65 6.01 -6.89 10.44
C GLY A 65 4.73 -6.06 10.57
N ASP A 66 4.82 -4.73 10.52
CA ASP A 66 3.68 -3.82 10.42
C ASP A 66 3.14 -3.82 8.99
N ARG A 67 1.88 -4.24 8.83
CA ARG A 67 1.21 -4.32 7.53
C ARG A 67 0.64 -2.98 7.06
N THR A 68 0.77 -1.93 7.87
CA THR A 68 0.34 -0.57 7.50
C THR A 68 1.35 0.15 6.62
N GLY A 69 2.57 -0.38 6.47
CA GLY A 69 3.59 0.19 5.59
C GLY A 69 4.43 -0.88 4.91
N TRP A 70 4.80 -0.60 3.65
CA TRP A 70 5.50 -1.53 2.78
C TRP A 70 6.66 -0.82 2.08
N SER A 71 7.70 -1.59 1.78
CA SER A 71 8.83 -1.16 0.96
C SER A 71 9.01 -2.09 -0.22
N TYR A 72 9.54 -1.54 -1.30
CA TYR A 72 10.03 -2.29 -2.44
C TYR A 72 11.28 -1.59 -2.97
N GLY A 73 12.14 -2.34 -3.66
CA GLY A 73 13.44 -1.90 -4.12
C GLY A 73 14.03 -2.90 -5.10
N SER A 74 15.35 -3.01 -5.10
CA SER A 74 16.07 -4.00 -5.88
C SER A 74 17.31 -4.42 -5.09
N ASP A 75 17.75 -5.66 -5.27
CA ASP A 75 18.94 -6.24 -4.64
C ASP A 75 20.20 -6.12 -5.52
N VAL A 76 20.07 -5.66 -6.77
CA VAL A 76 21.22 -5.49 -7.67
C VAL A 76 21.92 -4.14 -7.42
N GLU A 77 23.24 -4.17 -7.28
CA GLU A 77 24.04 -2.98 -6.91
C GLU A 77 23.89 -1.81 -7.89
N TYR A 78 23.77 -2.13 -9.19
CA TYR A 78 23.65 -1.13 -10.24
C TYR A 78 22.25 -0.51 -10.35
N ALA A 79 21.26 -0.98 -9.59
CA ALA A 79 19.89 -0.43 -9.60
C ALA A 79 19.88 1.06 -9.28
N ALA A 80 20.63 1.46 -8.26
CA ALA A 80 20.74 2.85 -7.84
C ALA A 80 21.39 3.71 -8.94
N VAL A 81 22.47 3.21 -9.56
CA VAL A 81 23.13 3.92 -10.66
C VAL A 81 22.14 4.15 -11.80
N GLN A 82 21.45 3.09 -12.24
CA GLN A 82 20.47 3.17 -13.32
C GLN A 82 19.31 4.13 -13.01
N GLU A 83 18.84 4.16 -11.76
CA GLU A 83 17.77 5.08 -11.33
C GLU A 83 18.12 6.55 -11.55
N TYR A 84 19.40 6.92 -11.44
CA TYR A 84 19.87 8.31 -11.55
C TYR A 84 20.57 8.64 -12.88
N THR A 85 21.20 7.66 -13.54
CA THR A 85 22.03 7.90 -14.74
C THR A 85 21.33 7.54 -16.05
N HIS A 86 20.16 6.88 -16.01
CA HIS A 86 19.47 6.47 -17.23
C HIS A 86 19.18 7.67 -18.16
N LYS A 87 19.31 7.46 -19.47
CA LYS A 87 19.26 8.51 -20.52
C LYS A 87 18.03 9.42 -20.43
N THR A 88 16.89 8.88 -20.02
CA THR A 88 15.64 9.62 -19.89
C THR A 88 15.53 10.42 -18.59
N LYS A 89 16.42 10.19 -17.61
CA LYS A 89 16.39 10.73 -16.23
C LYS A 89 15.05 10.52 -15.50
N LYS A 90 14.18 9.67 -16.06
CA LYS A 90 12.89 9.30 -15.50
C LYS A 90 13.15 8.10 -14.60
N GLY A 91 13.52 8.35 -13.35
CA GLY A 91 13.77 7.30 -12.36
C GLY A 91 12.58 6.35 -12.27
N PHE A 92 12.79 5.07 -12.54
CA PHE A 92 11.74 4.05 -12.65
C PHE A 92 11.15 3.71 -11.28
N MET A 93 11.92 3.83 -10.21
CA MET A 93 11.43 3.67 -8.84
C MET A 93 10.70 4.91 -8.35
N ARG A 94 11.38 6.06 -8.34
CA ARG A 94 10.86 7.30 -7.73
C ARG A 94 9.63 7.81 -8.45
N LYS A 95 9.64 7.77 -9.79
CA LYS A 95 8.48 8.20 -10.58
C LYS A 95 7.27 7.32 -10.33
N THR A 96 7.49 6.01 -10.20
CA THR A 96 6.40 5.06 -9.95
C THR A 96 5.81 5.23 -8.55
N MET A 97 6.65 5.52 -7.55
CA MET A 97 6.17 5.87 -6.21
C MET A 97 5.30 7.14 -6.26
N PHE A 98 5.79 8.19 -6.92
CA PHE A 98 5.07 9.46 -7.05
C PHE A 98 3.73 9.31 -7.79
N GLU A 99 3.72 8.62 -8.93
CA GLU A 99 2.48 8.39 -9.69
C GLU A 99 1.52 7.41 -8.99
N GLY A 100 2.04 6.52 -8.15
CA GLY A 100 1.27 5.55 -7.39
C GLY A 100 0.62 6.10 -6.11
N GLU A 101 1.03 7.28 -5.64
CA GLU A 101 0.51 7.91 -4.42
C GLU A 101 -0.97 8.29 -4.55
N GLN A 102 -1.34 8.95 -5.66
CA GLN A 102 -2.72 9.40 -5.89
C GLN A 102 -3.73 8.23 -5.95
N PRO A 103 -3.47 7.13 -6.71
CA PRO A 103 -4.32 5.94 -6.69
C PRO A 103 -4.43 5.30 -5.30
N LEU A 104 -3.34 5.25 -4.53
CA LEU A 104 -3.34 4.70 -3.17
C LEU A 104 -4.27 5.52 -2.27
N MET A 105 -4.14 6.84 -2.27
CA MET A 105 -4.98 7.72 -1.44
C MET A 105 -6.47 7.59 -1.80
N SER A 106 -6.79 7.60 -3.09
CA SER A 106 -8.18 7.43 -3.55
C SER A 106 -8.79 6.10 -3.13
N ASP A 107 -8.04 5.01 -3.22
CA ASP A 107 -8.53 3.69 -2.80
C ASP A 107 -8.61 3.54 -1.29
N LEU A 108 -7.70 4.16 -0.54
CA LEU A 108 -7.77 4.21 0.93
C LEU A 108 -9.03 4.93 1.39
N GLU A 109 -9.34 6.10 0.83
CA GLU A 109 -10.57 6.84 1.13
C GLU A 109 -11.82 5.98 0.86
N LYS A 110 -11.87 5.30 -0.29
CA LYS A 110 -12.98 4.39 -0.63
C LYS A 110 -13.08 3.21 0.33
N THR A 111 -11.95 2.61 0.71
CA THR A 111 -11.90 1.51 1.68
C THR A 111 -12.42 1.97 3.03
N VAL A 112 -11.95 3.12 3.53
CA VAL A 112 -12.42 3.68 4.80
C VAL A 112 -13.91 3.96 4.74
N GLN A 113 -14.42 4.57 3.67
CA GLN A 113 -15.85 4.83 3.49
C GLN A 113 -16.69 3.55 3.43
N ARG A 114 -16.19 2.49 2.78
CA ARG A 114 -16.87 1.19 2.70
C ARG A 114 -16.94 0.52 4.05
N THR A 115 -15.81 0.42 4.75
CA THR A 115 -15.73 -0.10 6.11
C THR A 115 -16.58 0.76 7.07
N ALA A 116 -16.64 2.08 6.84
CA ALA A 116 -17.47 2.99 7.62
C ALA A 116 -18.95 2.57 7.61
N ARG A 117 -19.43 2.21 6.41
CA ARG A 117 -20.80 1.77 6.11
C ARG A 117 -21.08 0.31 6.51
N GLY A 118 -20.08 -0.43 6.99
CA GLY A 118 -20.22 -1.84 7.35
C GLY A 118 -20.27 -2.80 6.15
N LEU A 119 -19.72 -2.38 5.01
CA LEU A 119 -19.59 -3.16 3.77
C LEU A 119 -18.17 -3.69 3.57
#